data_AF-A0A8H6A498-F1
#
_entry.id   AF-A0A8H6A498-F1
#
_cell.length_a   1.000
_cell.length_b   1.000
_cell.length_c   1.000
_cell.angle_alpha   90.00
_cell.angle_beta   90.00
_cell.angle_gamma   90.00
#
_symmetry.space_group_name_H-M   'P 1'
#
loop_
_entity.id
_entity.type
_entity.pdbx_description
1 polymer ?
#
loop_
_entity_poly.entity_id
_entity_poly.type
_entity_poly.pdbx_seq_one_letter_code
_entity_poly.pdbx_strand_id
1 'polypeptide(L)'
;MRPANLVPFKYEEISVGAIKPRGRVKDQLHLAAHGLAGHMFDFYRYVKDSSWLGGTEEYSQMNEAEPNWYNGLVPLAYTLGDERLKTQVNQFLDYVLIHQAEDGWLGPETSKETRGLWARCLLLLGMVAHAQAEPGRRNEIIKSILRLTRLAHSMIQDSHQGYLSHGGDHFDPLKFGLARAHELSTTLQWLHENVTEEDQPVIRETMDLLWTGAKIGVFPASASIKLQDNFQHGINVAQGLRYMAQKYRMNHDEQLARQTREAVDMAFQYHGTPSGSITSDEFLGGLSPERGTELCMAVELMFSLSWLHRLFGDNDYADRTELAAFNARPGGISPDWWTHQYVTQSNQPWIKRLNGRPFCDVSPYGNILGLEPDYGSLLYALDIEYTETSTPSTHWKKNVDPLPEDPRYPQLRDRTLVPAEGAEWRVAIDPSQIAIHWSSQDTDPASPLPSPIYAQGAPPMVLLIAAIRIAWPVRNGAAHGVPKEIITESEPFVAGFVLFASAPLHMAELPTISLDKLNLSGHSPRGAL
;
A
#
# COMPACT_ATOMS: atom_id res chain seq x y z
N MET A 1 25.58 -18.70 -28.69
CA MET A 1 25.55 -17.22 -28.65
C MET A 1 24.13 -16.80 -28.32
N ARG A 2 23.92 -15.91 -27.36
CA ARG A 2 22.58 -15.32 -27.13
C ARG A 2 22.25 -14.35 -28.27
N PRO A 3 20.98 -14.21 -28.67
CA PRO A 3 20.57 -13.26 -29.70
C PRO A 3 20.86 -11.82 -29.28
N ALA A 4 21.37 -10.99 -30.22
CA ALA A 4 21.62 -9.58 -29.98
C ALA A 4 20.34 -8.71 -30.03
N ASN A 5 19.21 -9.26 -30.48
CA ASN A 5 17.95 -8.52 -30.60
C ASN A 5 16.87 -9.17 -29.73
N LEU A 6 15.99 -8.34 -29.17
CA LEU A 6 14.79 -8.84 -28.51
C LEU A 6 13.84 -9.47 -29.55
N VAL A 7 13.04 -10.44 -29.15
CA VAL A 7 11.93 -10.91 -29.99
C VAL A 7 11.01 -9.70 -30.26
N PRO A 8 10.72 -9.36 -31.52
CA PRO A 8 9.90 -8.21 -31.84
C PRO A 8 8.46 -8.43 -31.38
N PHE A 9 7.78 -7.34 -31.02
CA PHE A 9 6.34 -7.38 -30.83
C PHE A 9 5.62 -7.73 -32.13
N LYS A 10 4.51 -8.46 -32.04
CA LYS A 10 3.65 -8.75 -33.20
C LYS A 10 2.98 -7.49 -33.73
N TYR A 11 2.57 -6.60 -32.84
CA TYR A 11 1.95 -5.33 -33.17
C TYR A 11 2.81 -4.15 -32.70
N GLU A 12 2.90 -3.13 -33.54
CA GLU A 12 3.47 -1.84 -33.17
C GLU A 12 2.55 -1.11 -32.21
N GLU A 13 3.15 -0.41 -31.25
CA GLU A 13 2.39 0.42 -30.32
C GLU A 13 2.05 1.75 -30.97
N ILE A 14 0.78 2.12 -30.86
CA ILE A 14 0.30 3.41 -31.30
C ILE A 14 0.68 4.44 -30.23
N SER A 15 1.37 5.51 -30.63
CA SER A 15 1.83 6.55 -29.70
C SER A 15 0.69 7.12 -28.86
N VAL A 16 0.98 7.38 -27.58
CA VAL A 16 0.06 8.03 -26.65
C VAL A 16 -0.48 9.32 -27.25
N GLY A 17 -1.80 9.51 -27.18
CA GLY A 17 -2.47 10.68 -27.73
C GLY A 17 -2.82 10.60 -29.22
N ALA A 18 -2.32 9.63 -29.98
CA ALA A 18 -2.67 9.47 -31.39
C ALA A 18 -4.11 8.96 -31.60
N ILE A 19 -4.62 8.13 -30.69
CA ILE A 19 -6.02 7.66 -30.70
C ILE A 19 -6.90 8.67 -29.94
N LYS A 20 -7.97 9.13 -30.59
CA LYS A 20 -8.93 10.06 -29.97
C LYS A 20 -10.22 9.33 -29.58
N PRO A 21 -10.57 9.30 -28.27
CA PRO A 21 -11.73 8.56 -27.80
C PRO A 21 -13.03 9.25 -28.25
N ARG A 22 -14.10 8.46 -28.40
CA ARG A 22 -15.47 8.94 -28.69
C ARG A 22 -16.49 8.20 -27.81
N GLY A 23 -17.70 8.77 -27.70
CA GLY A 23 -18.82 8.18 -26.97
C GLY A 23 -18.46 7.80 -25.53
N ARG A 24 -18.95 6.65 -25.07
CA ARG A 24 -18.80 6.17 -23.69
C ARG A 24 -17.35 6.21 -23.17
N VAL A 25 -16.37 5.82 -23.98
CA VAL A 25 -14.96 5.82 -23.55
C VAL A 25 -14.45 7.25 -23.34
N LYS A 26 -14.84 8.19 -24.21
CA LYS A 26 -14.51 9.61 -24.03
C LYS A 26 -15.12 10.16 -22.74
N ASP A 27 -16.38 9.83 -22.47
CA ASP A 27 -17.08 10.30 -21.27
C ASP A 27 -16.43 9.75 -20.00
N GLN A 28 -16.04 8.47 -19.97
CA GLN A 28 -15.32 7.87 -18.84
C GLN A 28 -13.94 8.51 -18.61
N LEU A 29 -13.20 8.80 -19.68
CA LEU A 29 -11.91 9.49 -19.54
C LEU A 29 -12.09 10.93 -19.04
N HIS A 30 -13.12 11.66 -19.50
CA HIS A 30 -13.43 12.98 -18.95
C HIS A 30 -13.81 12.89 -17.47
N LEU A 31 -14.61 11.91 -17.06
CA LEU A 31 -14.94 11.70 -15.64
C LEU A 31 -13.66 11.41 -14.82
N ALA A 32 -12.76 10.57 -15.32
CA ALA A 32 -11.47 10.34 -14.66
C ALA A 32 -10.63 11.64 -14.51
N ALA A 33 -10.63 12.48 -15.55
CA ALA A 33 -9.91 13.75 -15.59
C ALA A 33 -10.52 14.84 -14.69
N HIS A 34 -11.84 14.80 -14.45
CA HIS A 34 -12.57 15.72 -13.58
C HIS A 34 -12.95 15.10 -12.22
N GLY A 35 -12.50 13.87 -11.97
CA GLY A 35 -12.72 13.11 -10.75
C GLY A 35 -11.45 13.05 -9.90
N LEU A 36 -11.35 12.02 -9.07
CA LEU A 36 -10.28 11.88 -8.09
C LEU A 36 -8.88 11.99 -8.72
N ALA A 37 -8.55 11.10 -9.66
CA ALA A 37 -7.20 11.03 -10.25
C ALA A 37 -6.77 12.37 -10.88
N GLY A 38 -7.66 13.02 -11.62
CA GLY A 38 -7.40 14.32 -12.26
C GLY A 38 -7.29 15.50 -11.30
N HIS A 39 -7.61 15.33 -10.02
CA HIS A 39 -7.52 16.37 -8.99
C HIS A 39 -6.54 16.04 -7.85
N MET A 40 -5.88 14.86 -7.86
CA MET A 40 -4.93 14.51 -6.79
C MET A 40 -3.80 15.54 -6.65
N PHE A 41 -3.34 16.14 -7.75
CA PHE A 41 -2.30 17.19 -7.73
C PHE A 41 -2.76 18.49 -7.07
N ASP A 42 -4.08 18.69 -6.92
CA ASP A 42 -4.65 19.90 -6.33
C ASP A 42 -4.80 19.78 -4.79
N PHE A 43 -5.02 18.56 -4.26
CA PHE A 43 -5.38 18.37 -2.85
C PHE A 43 -4.80 17.11 -2.17
N TYR A 44 -4.45 16.06 -2.90
CA TYR A 44 -4.07 14.79 -2.28
C TYR A 44 -2.62 14.86 -1.78
N ARG A 45 -2.44 14.80 -0.46
CA ARG A 45 -1.15 15.06 0.21
C ARG A 45 0.04 14.30 -0.40
N TYR A 46 -0.12 13.03 -0.75
CA TYR A 46 0.96 12.21 -1.31
C TYR A 46 1.29 12.50 -2.77
N VAL A 47 0.53 13.38 -3.42
CA VAL A 47 0.79 13.85 -4.78
C VAL A 47 1.18 15.33 -4.74
N LYS A 48 0.28 16.17 -4.23
CA LYS A 48 0.49 17.63 -4.12
C LYS A 48 1.74 18.01 -3.32
N ASP A 49 1.93 17.39 -2.15
CA ASP A 49 3.00 17.70 -1.21
C ASP A 49 4.07 16.59 -1.18
N SER A 50 4.15 15.83 -2.28
CA SER A 50 5.05 14.69 -2.44
C SER A 50 6.52 15.08 -2.30
N SER A 51 7.33 14.21 -1.71
CA SER A 51 8.78 14.42 -1.66
C SER A 51 9.44 14.42 -3.05
N TRP A 52 8.80 13.82 -4.05
CA TRP A 52 9.21 13.92 -5.46
C TRP A 52 9.16 15.35 -6.03
N LEU A 53 8.42 16.26 -5.39
CA LEU A 53 8.32 17.68 -5.73
C LEU A 53 8.98 18.58 -4.67
N GLY A 54 9.82 18.01 -3.80
CA GLY A 54 10.49 18.72 -2.71
C GLY A 54 9.62 18.92 -1.46
N GLY A 55 8.44 18.30 -1.41
CA GLY A 55 7.61 18.22 -0.22
C GLY A 55 8.11 17.18 0.79
N THR A 56 7.26 16.84 1.75
CA THR A 56 7.59 15.93 2.86
C THR A 56 6.61 14.77 3.02
N GLU A 57 5.56 14.73 2.20
CA GLU A 57 4.52 13.72 2.32
C GLU A 57 4.84 12.50 1.47
N GLU A 58 4.75 11.33 2.08
CA GLU A 58 4.89 10.05 1.40
C GLU A 58 3.88 9.05 1.93
N TYR A 59 3.31 8.29 1.00
CA TYR A 59 2.34 7.25 1.31
C TYR A 59 3.00 6.09 2.06
N SER A 60 4.20 5.71 1.63
CA SER A 60 4.98 4.61 2.20
C SER A 60 6.47 4.85 1.97
N GLN A 61 7.31 4.07 2.63
CA GLN A 61 8.78 4.06 2.39
C GLN A 61 9.18 3.55 0.99
N MET A 62 8.20 3.26 0.12
CA MET A 62 8.45 2.90 -1.27
C MET A 62 8.36 4.08 -2.23
N ASN A 63 7.97 5.29 -1.77
CA ASN A 63 7.89 6.53 -2.55
C ASN A 63 7.04 6.42 -3.83
N GLU A 64 5.97 5.63 -3.81
CA GLU A 64 5.28 5.18 -5.04
C GLU A 64 4.08 6.02 -5.46
N ALA A 65 3.51 6.84 -4.57
CA ALA A 65 2.23 7.52 -4.82
C ALA A 65 2.29 8.49 -6.00
N GLU A 66 3.26 9.41 -5.99
CA GLU A 66 3.43 10.41 -7.05
C GLU A 66 3.85 9.78 -8.40
N PRO A 67 4.81 8.84 -8.46
CA PRO A 67 5.10 8.09 -9.68
C PRO A 67 3.91 7.30 -10.25
N ASN A 68 3.06 6.71 -9.40
CA ASN A 68 1.82 6.06 -9.83
C ASN A 68 0.84 7.06 -10.45
N TRP A 69 0.62 8.20 -9.78
CA TRP A 69 -0.20 9.29 -10.30
C TRP A 69 0.33 9.75 -11.66
N TYR A 70 1.61 10.06 -11.77
CA TYR A 70 2.24 10.51 -13.01
C TYR A 70 2.09 9.49 -14.15
N ASN A 71 2.37 8.20 -13.88
CA ASN A 71 2.22 7.12 -14.85
C ASN A 71 0.79 7.02 -15.41
N GLY A 72 -0.22 7.19 -14.55
CA GLY A 72 -1.63 7.17 -14.97
C GLY A 72 -2.09 8.47 -15.66
N LEU A 73 -1.59 9.63 -15.23
CA LEU A 73 -2.06 10.92 -15.72
C LEU A 73 -1.50 11.31 -17.08
N VAL A 74 -0.26 10.94 -17.40
CA VAL A 74 0.33 11.22 -18.73
C VAL A 74 -0.54 10.71 -19.87
N PRO A 75 -0.89 9.41 -19.95
CA PRO A 75 -1.74 8.93 -21.03
C PRO A 75 -3.14 9.55 -21.01
N LEU A 76 -3.71 9.85 -19.85
CA LEU A 76 -5.02 10.50 -19.74
C LEU A 76 -4.98 11.93 -20.33
N ALA A 77 -4.01 12.74 -19.91
CA ALA A 77 -3.83 14.12 -20.30
C ALA A 77 -3.67 14.28 -21.83
N TYR A 78 -2.75 13.51 -22.43
CA TYR A 78 -2.46 13.61 -23.86
C TYR A 78 -3.52 12.95 -24.76
N THR A 79 -4.19 11.91 -24.27
CA THR A 79 -5.32 11.29 -24.99
C THR A 79 -6.49 12.26 -25.12
N LEU A 80 -6.87 12.92 -24.01
CA LEU A 80 -7.94 13.92 -23.99
C LEU A 80 -7.53 15.26 -24.60
N GLY A 81 -6.23 15.59 -24.61
CA GLY A 81 -5.77 16.94 -24.92
C GLY A 81 -6.14 17.94 -23.82
N ASP A 82 -6.12 17.50 -22.56
CA ASP A 82 -6.46 18.34 -21.41
C ASP A 82 -5.24 19.18 -21.00
N GLU A 83 -5.29 20.49 -21.23
CA GLU A 83 -4.17 21.40 -20.99
C GLU A 83 -3.83 21.58 -19.49
N ARG A 84 -4.82 21.44 -18.59
CA ARG A 84 -4.56 21.50 -17.15
C ARG A 84 -3.74 20.29 -16.72
N LEU A 85 -4.18 19.10 -17.09
CA LEU A 85 -3.48 17.87 -16.75
C LEU A 85 -2.10 17.79 -17.42
N LYS A 86 -1.98 18.23 -18.69
CA LYS A 86 -0.68 18.36 -19.35
C LYS A 86 0.26 19.29 -18.58
N THR A 87 -0.23 20.44 -18.12
CA THR A 87 0.58 21.37 -17.31
C THR A 87 1.11 20.68 -16.06
N GLN A 88 0.27 19.93 -15.34
CA GLN A 88 0.66 19.23 -14.11
C GLN A 88 1.71 18.13 -14.38
N VAL A 89 1.49 17.27 -15.37
CA VAL A 89 2.47 16.20 -15.67
C VAL A 89 3.78 16.73 -16.24
N ASN A 90 3.75 17.85 -16.98
CA ASN A 90 4.97 18.52 -17.43
C ASN A 90 5.72 19.17 -16.28
N GLN A 91 5.02 19.83 -15.35
CA GLN A 91 5.62 20.38 -14.14
C GLN A 91 6.34 19.29 -13.32
N PHE A 92 5.70 18.13 -13.15
CA PHE A 92 6.31 16.99 -12.48
C PHE A 92 7.55 16.48 -13.22
N LEU A 93 7.45 16.25 -14.55
CA LEU A 93 8.58 15.79 -15.35
C LEU A 93 9.76 16.78 -15.30
N ASP A 94 9.49 18.08 -15.43
CA ASP A 94 10.50 19.14 -15.35
C ASP A 94 11.23 19.10 -14.01
N TYR A 95 10.48 19.02 -12.91
CA TYR A 95 11.07 18.92 -11.58
C TYR A 95 11.99 17.69 -11.46
N VAL A 96 11.51 16.52 -11.87
CA VAL A 96 12.27 15.26 -11.81
C VAL A 96 13.54 15.32 -12.65
N LEU A 97 13.48 15.88 -13.87
CA LEU A 97 14.64 16.00 -14.75
C LEU A 97 15.68 16.99 -14.20
N ILE A 98 15.23 18.14 -13.69
CA ILE A 98 16.10 19.18 -13.10
C ILE A 98 16.82 18.65 -11.85
N HIS A 99 16.13 17.83 -11.04
CA HIS A 99 16.66 17.31 -9.78
C HIS A 99 17.27 15.90 -9.89
N GLN A 100 17.49 15.38 -11.11
CA GLN A 100 18.23 14.13 -11.27
C GLN A 100 19.64 14.27 -10.69
N ALA A 101 19.98 13.44 -9.70
CA ALA A 101 21.25 13.49 -9.01
C ALA A 101 22.44 13.31 -9.96
N GLU A 102 23.64 13.75 -9.55
CA GLU A 102 24.86 13.69 -10.38
C GLU A 102 25.17 12.26 -10.85
N ASP A 103 25.00 11.28 -9.97
CA ASP A 103 25.18 9.85 -10.23
C ASP A 103 24.10 9.21 -11.12
N GLY A 104 23.01 9.95 -11.40
CA GLY A 104 21.90 9.50 -12.24
C GLY A 104 20.65 9.08 -11.48
N TRP A 105 20.63 9.12 -10.14
CA TRP A 105 19.43 8.81 -9.36
C TRP A 105 18.29 9.76 -9.68
N LEU A 106 17.07 9.22 -9.82
CA LEU A 106 15.85 9.99 -10.05
C LEU A 106 14.96 9.89 -8.82
N GLY A 107 14.73 11.00 -8.12
CA GLY A 107 13.80 11.13 -7.00
C GLY A 107 14.46 11.43 -5.64
N PRO A 108 13.68 11.39 -4.55
CA PRO A 108 13.97 12.18 -3.33
C PRO A 108 15.09 11.63 -2.43
N GLU A 109 15.47 10.36 -2.59
CA GLU A 109 16.33 9.65 -1.66
C GLU A 109 17.81 9.95 -1.88
N THR A 110 18.49 10.26 -0.79
CA THR A 110 19.86 10.76 -0.79
C THR A 110 20.87 9.74 -0.28
N SER A 111 20.43 8.64 0.34
CA SER A 111 21.30 7.58 0.87
C SER A 111 21.09 6.25 0.14
N LYS A 112 22.09 5.38 0.14
CA LYS A 112 21.98 4.07 -0.54
C LYS A 112 20.87 3.21 0.06
N GLU A 113 20.71 3.27 1.38
CA GLU A 113 19.77 2.47 2.17
C GLU A 113 18.32 2.84 1.87
N THR A 114 18.06 4.04 1.33
CA THR A 114 16.71 4.51 0.99
C THR A 114 16.42 4.39 -0.51
N ARG A 115 17.42 4.09 -1.35
CA ARG A 115 17.29 4.03 -2.80
C ARG A 115 16.69 2.73 -3.32
N GLY A 116 15.38 2.57 -3.15
CA GLY A 116 14.59 1.51 -3.77
C GLY A 116 14.22 1.80 -5.23
N LEU A 117 14.37 0.81 -6.11
CA LEU A 117 14.06 0.92 -7.54
C LEU A 117 12.55 0.86 -7.86
N TRP A 118 11.72 0.41 -6.92
CA TRP A 118 10.29 0.18 -7.14
C TRP A 118 9.54 1.38 -7.73
N ALA A 119 9.56 2.52 -7.05
CA ALA A 119 8.91 3.74 -7.55
C ALA A 119 9.45 4.21 -8.90
N ARG A 120 10.69 3.83 -9.25
CA ARG A 120 11.29 4.18 -10.54
C ARG A 120 10.71 3.33 -11.64
N CYS A 121 10.32 2.07 -11.39
CA CYS A 121 9.59 1.29 -12.40
C CYS A 121 8.35 2.06 -12.90
N LEU A 122 7.57 2.61 -11.97
CA LEU A 122 6.36 3.38 -12.25
C LEU A 122 6.67 4.73 -12.92
N LEU A 123 7.63 5.48 -12.38
CA LEU A 123 8.10 6.73 -12.96
C LEU A 123 8.51 6.55 -14.42
N LEU A 124 9.31 5.53 -14.70
CA LEU A 124 9.88 5.30 -16.02
C LEU A 124 8.80 4.87 -17.02
N LEU A 125 7.77 4.11 -16.61
CA LEU A 125 6.59 3.85 -17.45
C LEU A 125 5.91 5.17 -17.86
N GLY A 126 5.70 6.08 -16.90
CA GLY A 126 5.15 7.41 -17.18
C GLY A 126 6.05 8.24 -18.10
N MET A 127 7.37 8.20 -17.91
CA MET A 127 8.34 8.90 -18.77
C MET A 127 8.35 8.33 -20.19
N VAL A 128 8.24 7.01 -20.37
CA VAL A 128 8.10 6.38 -21.70
C VAL A 128 6.83 6.85 -22.39
N ALA A 129 5.70 6.82 -21.68
CA ALA A 129 4.42 7.34 -22.20
C ALA A 129 4.55 8.83 -22.59
N HIS A 130 5.26 9.63 -21.79
CA HIS A 130 5.48 11.04 -22.06
C HIS A 130 6.36 11.25 -23.30
N ALA A 131 7.44 10.47 -23.45
CA ALA A 131 8.30 10.50 -24.64
C ALA A 131 7.60 10.05 -25.92
N GLN A 132 6.54 9.24 -25.81
CA GLN A 132 5.67 8.87 -26.92
C GLN A 132 4.67 9.97 -27.24
N ALA A 133 4.11 10.62 -26.22
CA ALA A 133 3.10 11.66 -26.36
C ALA A 133 3.68 13.00 -26.87
N GLU A 134 4.93 13.30 -26.48
CA GLU A 134 5.61 14.54 -26.81
C GLU A 134 7.02 14.28 -27.40
N PRO A 135 7.11 14.07 -28.73
CA PRO A 135 8.38 13.72 -29.40
C PRO A 135 9.51 14.74 -29.18
N GLY A 136 9.19 16.01 -28.92
CA GLY A 136 10.18 17.06 -28.62
C GLY A 136 10.97 16.81 -27.33
N ARG A 137 10.37 16.11 -26.36
CA ARG A 137 10.98 15.76 -25.07
C ARG A 137 11.63 14.37 -25.05
N ARG A 138 11.50 13.61 -26.14
CA ARG A 138 11.94 12.21 -26.23
C ARG A 138 13.42 12.03 -25.87
N ASN A 139 14.29 12.85 -26.43
CA ASN A 139 15.74 12.67 -26.27
C ASN A 139 16.23 12.99 -24.85
N GLU A 140 15.67 14.02 -24.20
CA GLU A 140 16.02 14.34 -22.81
C GLU A 140 15.53 13.26 -21.84
N ILE A 141 14.33 12.70 -22.08
CA ILE A 141 13.78 11.60 -21.32
C ILE A 141 14.68 10.36 -21.47
N ILE A 142 14.99 9.94 -22.71
CA ILE A 142 15.88 8.79 -22.95
C ILE A 142 17.23 8.98 -22.25
N LYS A 143 17.83 10.17 -22.36
CA LYS A 143 19.09 10.48 -21.68
C LYS A 143 18.99 10.34 -20.16
N SER A 144 17.89 10.80 -19.56
CA SER A 144 17.67 10.70 -18.12
C SER A 144 17.47 9.25 -17.66
N ILE A 145 16.63 8.47 -18.37
CA ILE A 145 16.41 7.05 -18.11
C ILE A 145 17.73 6.26 -18.23
N LEU A 146 18.55 6.56 -19.24
CA LEU A 146 19.85 5.89 -19.44
C LEU A 146 20.85 6.18 -18.31
N ARG A 147 20.87 7.41 -17.77
CA ARG A 147 21.69 7.74 -16.59
C ARG A 147 21.27 6.91 -15.37
N LEU A 148 19.97 6.84 -15.08
CA LEU A 148 19.45 5.98 -14.01
C LEU A 148 19.77 4.51 -14.27
N THR A 149 19.67 4.05 -15.52
CA THR A 149 19.95 2.66 -15.89
C THR A 149 21.40 2.28 -15.60
N ARG A 150 22.37 3.15 -15.92
CA ARG A 150 23.78 2.92 -15.62
C ARG A 150 24.06 2.89 -14.11
N LEU A 151 23.39 3.75 -13.33
CA LEU A 151 23.46 3.70 -11.87
C LEU A 151 22.85 2.40 -11.33
N ALA A 152 21.62 2.07 -11.73
CA ALA A 152 20.93 0.85 -11.34
C ALA A 152 21.74 -0.39 -11.71
N HIS A 153 22.37 -0.42 -12.88
CA HIS A 153 23.31 -1.48 -13.27
C HIS A 153 24.40 -1.68 -12.21
N SER A 154 25.10 -0.61 -11.85
CA SER A 154 26.19 -0.68 -10.85
C SER A 154 25.69 -1.11 -9.46
N MET A 155 24.52 -0.62 -9.05
CA MET A 155 23.89 -1.01 -7.77
C MET A 155 23.50 -2.49 -7.78
N ILE A 156 22.88 -2.96 -8.87
CA ILE A 156 22.42 -4.36 -8.93
C ILE A 156 23.60 -5.33 -9.06
N GLN A 157 24.69 -4.93 -9.74
CA GLN A 157 25.94 -5.70 -9.74
C GLN A 157 26.54 -5.83 -8.35
N ASP A 158 26.42 -4.78 -7.52
CA ASP A 158 26.83 -4.80 -6.12
C ASP A 158 25.76 -5.45 -5.23
N SER A 159 25.68 -6.78 -5.33
CA SER A 159 24.78 -7.60 -4.49
C SER A 159 23.31 -7.20 -4.59
N HIS A 160 22.82 -6.83 -5.77
CA HIS A 160 21.42 -6.47 -6.01
C HIS A 160 20.91 -5.26 -5.21
N GLN A 161 21.78 -4.30 -4.84
CA GLN A 161 21.37 -3.08 -4.12
C GLN A 161 20.25 -2.32 -4.84
N GLY A 162 19.31 -1.77 -4.05
CA GLY A 162 18.13 -1.05 -4.53
C GLY A 162 17.07 -1.90 -5.22
N TYR A 163 17.41 -3.12 -5.66
CA TYR A 163 16.47 -4.10 -6.22
C TYR A 163 15.99 -5.10 -5.17
N LEU A 164 16.91 -5.70 -4.40
CA LEU A 164 16.60 -6.56 -3.26
C LEU A 164 16.96 -5.82 -1.97
N SER A 165 16.04 -5.79 -1.01
CA SER A 165 16.29 -5.18 0.30
C SER A 165 17.19 -6.06 1.17
N HIS A 166 18.19 -5.44 1.78
CA HIS A 166 19.16 -6.02 2.71
C HIS A 166 18.94 -5.49 4.14
N GLY A 167 19.66 -6.06 5.11
CA GLY A 167 19.60 -5.57 6.49
C GLY A 167 20.11 -4.13 6.58
N GLY A 168 19.26 -3.22 7.06
CA GLY A 168 19.56 -1.78 7.14
C GLY A 168 18.95 -0.94 6.03
N ASP A 169 18.42 -1.57 4.98
CA ASP A 169 17.69 -0.87 3.94
C ASP A 169 16.30 -0.42 4.44
N HIS A 170 15.89 0.76 3.99
CA HIS A 170 14.63 1.44 4.28
C HIS A 170 13.75 1.52 3.03
N PHE A 171 13.78 0.49 2.19
CA PHE A 171 12.89 0.31 1.04
C PHE A 171 12.45 -1.15 0.94
N ASP A 172 11.37 -1.40 0.19
CA ASP A 172 10.84 -2.74 -0.11
C ASP A 172 10.85 -3.73 1.08
N PRO A 173 10.15 -3.42 2.18
CA PRO A 173 10.14 -4.28 3.37
C PRO A 173 9.49 -5.64 3.11
N LEU A 174 8.67 -5.72 2.05
CA LEU A 174 7.96 -6.93 1.63
C LEU A 174 8.77 -7.75 0.61
N LYS A 175 9.95 -7.30 0.18
CA LYS A 175 10.84 -7.99 -0.77
C LYS A 175 10.18 -8.26 -2.13
N PHE A 176 9.32 -7.36 -2.58
CA PHE A 176 8.64 -7.43 -3.89
C PHE A 176 9.62 -7.54 -5.05
N GLY A 177 10.84 -7.01 -4.92
CA GLY A 177 11.92 -7.20 -5.89
C GLY A 177 12.10 -8.66 -6.32
N LEU A 178 11.94 -9.62 -5.41
CA LEU A 178 12.06 -11.05 -5.72
C LEU A 178 11.06 -11.55 -6.77
N ALA A 179 9.87 -10.96 -6.86
CA ALA A 179 8.80 -11.38 -7.75
C ALA A 179 8.63 -10.47 -8.99
N ARG A 180 9.28 -9.30 -8.98
CA ARG A 180 8.98 -8.19 -9.91
C ARG A 180 10.11 -7.84 -10.89
N ALA A 181 10.97 -8.79 -11.26
CA ALA A 181 12.06 -8.57 -12.24
C ALA A 181 11.60 -7.93 -13.57
N HIS A 182 10.40 -8.27 -14.00
CA HIS A 182 9.77 -7.80 -15.22
C HIS A 182 9.34 -6.33 -15.18
N GLU A 183 9.22 -5.71 -14.00
CA GLU A 183 8.72 -4.34 -13.89
C GLU A 183 9.70 -3.35 -14.49
N LEU A 184 10.93 -3.28 -13.96
CA LEU A 184 11.95 -2.42 -14.53
C LEU A 184 12.31 -2.86 -15.96
N SER A 185 12.32 -4.17 -16.22
CA SER A 185 12.64 -4.66 -17.56
C SER A 185 11.65 -4.19 -18.63
N THR A 186 10.39 -3.95 -18.31
CA THR A 186 9.41 -3.40 -19.26
C THR A 186 9.96 -2.13 -19.92
N THR A 187 10.44 -1.18 -19.11
CA THR A 187 11.04 0.07 -19.60
C THR A 187 12.42 -0.16 -20.21
N LEU A 188 13.23 -1.05 -19.64
CA LEU A 188 14.56 -1.34 -20.20
C LEU A 188 14.49 -1.97 -21.59
N GLN A 189 13.47 -2.78 -21.89
CA GLN A 189 13.26 -3.32 -23.24
C GLN A 189 12.89 -2.21 -24.23
N TRP A 190 12.02 -1.27 -23.84
CA TRP A 190 11.75 -0.09 -24.66
C TRP A 190 13.01 0.76 -24.86
N LEU A 191 13.78 0.99 -23.80
CA LEU A 191 15.01 1.79 -23.85
C LEU A 191 16.02 1.13 -24.79
N HIS A 192 16.21 -0.20 -24.66
CA HIS A 192 17.11 -1.00 -25.49
C HIS A 192 16.86 -0.82 -26.99
N GLU A 193 15.58 -0.75 -27.40
CA GLU A 193 15.16 -0.56 -28.80
C GLU A 193 15.24 0.90 -29.27
N ASN A 194 15.50 1.85 -28.37
CA ASN A 194 15.44 3.29 -28.64
C ASN A 194 16.74 4.05 -28.31
N VAL A 195 17.83 3.33 -28.07
CA VAL A 195 19.18 3.88 -27.89
C VAL A 195 20.14 3.40 -28.98
N THR A 196 21.35 3.96 -28.97
CA THR A 196 22.43 3.53 -29.87
C THR A 196 22.91 2.12 -29.51
N GLU A 197 23.56 1.44 -30.47
CA GLU A 197 24.14 0.11 -30.23
C GLU A 197 25.19 0.10 -29.10
N GLU A 198 25.84 1.25 -28.82
CA GLU A 198 26.82 1.41 -27.74
C GLU A 198 26.19 1.30 -26.34
N ASP A 199 24.95 1.76 -26.19
CA ASP A 199 24.23 1.76 -24.90
C ASP A 199 23.49 0.44 -24.61
N GLN A 200 23.24 -0.37 -25.64
CA GLN A 200 22.49 -1.61 -25.52
C GLN A 200 23.11 -2.66 -24.55
N PRO A 201 24.44 -2.84 -24.46
CA PRO A 201 25.04 -3.82 -23.56
C PRO A 201 24.69 -3.60 -22.09
N VAL A 202 24.85 -2.38 -21.56
CA VAL A 202 24.57 -2.09 -20.14
C VAL A 202 23.10 -2.31 -19.79
N ILE A 203 22.19 -1.98 -20.70
CA ILE A 203 20.75 -2.19 -20.52
C ILE A 203 20.43 -3.68 -20.44
N ARG A 204 21.02 -4.48 -21.34
CA ARG A 204 20.85 -5.93 -21.36
C ARG A 204 21.41 -6.60 -20.11
N GLU A 205 22.61 -6.22 -19.71
CA GLU A 205 23.27 -6.77 -18.53
C GLU A 205 22.47 -6.43 -17.26
N THR A 206 21.92 -5.22 -17.18
CA THR A 206 20.98 -4.83 -16.12
C THR A 206 19.76 -5.74 -16.08
N MET A 207 19.12 -6.01 -17.23
CA MET A 207 17.99 -6.93 -17.28
C MET A 207 18.41 -8.33 -16.80
N ASP A 208 19.50 -8.91 -17.31
CA ASP A 208 19.98 -10.23 -16.89
C ASP A 208 20.21 -10.34 -15.37
N LEU A 209 20.71 -9.27 -14.74
CA LEU A 209 20.91 -9.22 -13.29
C LEU A 209 19.59 -9.21 -12.51
N LEU A 210 18.55 -8.51 -12.99
CA LEU A 210 17.20 -8.52 -12.38
C LEU A 210 16.65 -9.95 -12.33
N TRP A 211 16.72 -10.69 -13.44
CA TRP A 211 16.26 -12.09 -13.48
C TRP A 211 17.12 -13.02 -12.64
N THR A 212 18.41 -12.73 -12.48
CA THR A 212 19.31 -13.52 -11.62
C THR A 212 18.95 -13.36 -10.14
N GLY A 213 18.53 -12.16 -9.71
CA GLY A 213 18.09 -11.93 -8.32
C GLY A 213 16.64 -12.36 -8.02
N ALA A 214 15.85 -12.61 -9.07
CA ALA A 214 14.44 -12.96 -8.94
C ALA A 214 14.22 -14.44 -8.60
N LYS A 215 13.01 -14.76 -8.13
CA LYS A 215 12.55 -16.12 -7.90
C LYS A 215 11.21 -16.37 -8.57
N ILE A 216 10.88 -17.64 -8.76
CA ILE A 216 9.56 -18.08 -9.22
C ILE A 216 8.97 -18.94 -8.10
N GLY A 217 7.80 -18.57 -7.62
CA GLY A 217 7.08 -19.33 -6.59
C GLY A 217 6.16 -20.40 -7.16
N VAL A 218 5.40 -21.02 -6.27
CA VAL A 218 4.40 -22.03 -6.62
C VAL A 218 3.03 -21.36 -6.68
N PHE A 219 2.38 -21.46 -7.85
CA PHE A 219 1.04 -20.93 -8.05
C PHE A 219 -0.01 -21.76 -7.29
N PRO A 220 -0.83 -21.16 -6.41
CA PRO A 220 -1.85 -21.89 -5.66
C PRO A 220 -3.08 -22.18 -6.54
N ALA A 221 -3.56 -23.42 -6.54
CA ALA A 221 -4.81 -23.80 -7.23
C ALA A 221 -6.08 -23.59 -6.38
N SER A 222 -5.92 -23.02 -5.18
CA SER A 222 -6.97 -22.79 -4.19
C SER A 222 -6.74 -21.43 -3.53
N ALA A 223 -7.75 -20.89 -2.85
CA ALA A 223 -7.60 -19.66 -2.07
C ALA A 223 -6.39 -19.74 -1.12
N SER A 224 -5.58 -18.69 -1.11
CA SER A 224 -4.48 -18.51 -0.17
C SER A 224 -5.03 -18.22 1.22
N ILE A 225 -4.52 -18.99 2.19
CA ILE A 225 -4.87 -18.89 3.62
C ILE A 225 -3.66 -18.56 4.50
N LYS A 226 -2.47 -18.42 3.90
CA LYS A 226 -1.23 -18.04 4.59
C LYS A 226 -0.68 -16.76 3.98
N LEU A 227 -0.54 -15.74 4.82
CA LEU A 227 0.11 -14.48 4.48
C LEU A 227 1.63 -14.72 4.37
N GLN A 228 2.32 -13.94 3.53
CA GLN A 228 3.78 -13.83 3.36
C GLN A 228 4.47 -14.55 2.18
N ASP A 229 3.75 -15.01 1.17
CA ASP A 229 4.40 -15.36 -0.10
C ASP A 229 4.11 -14.29 -1.17
N ASN A 230 5.15 -13.56 -1.62
CA ASN A 230 5.05 -12.60 -2.72
C ASN A 230 4.51 -13.25 -4.01
N PHE A 231 4.62 -14.58 -4.13
CA PHE A 231 4.10 -15.33 -5.27
C PHE A 231 2.61 -15.70 -5.15
N GLN A 232 1.99 -15.39 -4.01
CA GLN A 232 0.54 -15.56 -3.76
C GLN A 232 -0.21 -14.23 -3.64
N HIS A 233 0.54 -13.12 -3.56
CA HIS A 233 -0.01 -11.77 -3.61
C HIS A 233 -0.62 -11.53 -5.00
N GLY A 234 -1.92 -11.23 -5.07
CA GLY A 234 -2.61 -11.20 -6.36
C GLY A 234 -2.02 -10.16 -7.32
N ILE A 235 -1.69 -8.97 -6.82
CA ILE A 235 -1.11 -7.91 -7.67
C ILE A 235 0.20 -8.36 -8.31
N ASN A 236 1.08 -9.01 -7.55
CA ASN A 236 2.32 -9.59 -8.09
C ASN A 236 2.03 -10.64 -9.17
N VAL A 237 0.95 -11.41 -9.01
CA VAL A 237 0.53 -12.41 -10.00
C VAL A 237 -0.01 -11.72 -11.26
N ALA A 238 -0.88 -10.72 -11.14
CA ALA A 238 -1.45 -9.98 -12.26
C ALA A 238 -0.35 -9.25 -13.07
N GLN A 239 0.56 -8.57 -12.37
CA GLN A 239 1.78 -7.99 -12.95
C GLN A 239 2.63 -9.10 -13.60
N GLY A 240 2.91 -10.17 -12.85
CA GLY A 240 3.76 -11.28 -13.24
C GLY A 240 3.27 -12.13 -14.42
N LEU A 241 2.03 -11.96 -14.89
CA LEU A 241 1.56 -12.66 -16.10
C LEU A 241 2.44 -12.33 -17.33
N ARG A 242 3.06 -11.16 -17.38
CA ARG A 242 4.03 -10.79 -18.44
C ARG A 242 5.47 -11.24 -18.17
N TYR A 243 5.77 -11.77 -16.98
CA TYR A 243 7.13 -12.09 -16.52
C TYR A 243 7.89 -13.02 -17.48
N MET A 244 7.28 -14.17 -17.80
CA MET A 244 7.92 -15.20 -18.62
C MET A 244 8.04 -14.76 -20.08
N ALA A 245 7.03 -14.04 -20.58
CA ALA A 245 7.03 -13.48 -21.92
C ALA A 245 8.10 -12.39 -22.10
N GLN A 246 8.36 -11.57 -21.09
CA GLN A 246 9.47 -10.61 -21.13
C GLN A 246 10.83 -11.32 -21.19
N LYS A 247 11.01 -12.39 -20.40
CA LYS A 247 12.23 -13.19 -20.45
C LYS A 247 12.39 -13.90 -21.79
N TYR A 248 11.29 -14.40 -22.37
CA TYR A 248 11.24 -14.94 -23.73
C TYR A 248 11.79 -13.95 -24.75
N ARG A 249 11.37 -12.67 -24.68
CA ARG A 249 11.89 -11.65 -25.60
C ARG A 249 13.42 -11.54 -25.55
N MET A 250 14.03 -11.75 -24.38
CA MET A 250 15.48 -11.66 -24.20
C MET A 250 16.24 -12.91 -24.68
N ASN A 251 15.73 -14.11 -24.38
CA ASN A 251 16.49 -15.36 -24.57
C ASN A 251 15.97 -16.26 -25.69
N HIS A 252 14.83 -15.91 -26.29
CA HIS A 252 14.15 -16.63 -27.38
C HIS A 252 13.76 -18.07 -27.01
N ASP A 253 13.56 -18.33 -25.71
CA ASP A 253 13.13 -19.64 -25.22
C ASP A 253 11.61 -19.81 -25.36
N GLU A 254 11.19 -20.49 -26.42
CA GLU A 254 9.79 -20.80 -26.73
C GLU A 254 9.04 -21.53 -25.62
N GLN A 255 9.75 -22.18 -24.67
CA GLN A 255 9.09 -22.75 -23.49
C GLN A 255 8.47 -21.65 -22.61
N LEU A 256 9.12 -20.51 -22.47
CA LEU A 256 8.63 -19.38 -21.68
C LEU A 256 7.37 -18.75 -22.31
N ALA A 257 7.28 -18.73 -23.64
CA ALA A 257 6.07 -18.29 -24.34
C ALA A 257 4.88 -19.22 -24.05
N ARG A 258 5.08 -20.54 -24.06
CA ARG A 258 4.04 -21.52 -23.69
C ARG A 258 3.64 -21.41 -22.23
N GLN A 259 4.62 -21.34 -21.33
CA GLN A 259 4.39 -21.16 -19.89
C GLN A 259 3.64 -19.88 -19.55
N THR A 260 3.83 -18.82 -20.35
CA THR A 260 3.04 -17.60 -20.21
C THR A 260 1.56 -17.87 -20.41
N ARG A 261 1.19 -18.55 -21.52
CA ARG A 261 -0.22 -18.89 -21.79
C ARG A 261 -0.80 -19.78 -20.69
N GLU A 262 -0.05 -20.81 -20.27
CA GLU A 262 -0.43 -21.68 -19.16
C GLU A 262 -0.67 -20.88 -17.86
N ALA A 263 0.21 -19.92 -17.54
CA ALA A 263 0.07 -19.08 -16.36
C ALA A 263 -1.19 -18.20 -16.39
N VAL A 264 -1.49 -17.59 -17.54
CA VAL A 264 -2.75 -16.82 -17.69
C VAL A 264 -3.96 -17.75 -17.54
N ASP A 265 -3.96 -18.90 -18.20
CA ASP A 265 -5.09 -19.83 -18.15
C ASP A 265 -5.31 -20.38 -16.74
N MET A 266 -4.25 -20.71 -16.00
CA MET A 266 -4.33 -21.09 -14.59
C MET A 266 -4.88 -19.97 -13.71
N ALA A 267 -4.43 -18.73 -13.91
CA ALA A 267 -4.91 -17.58 -13.14
C ALA A 267 -6.43 -17.42 -13.23
N PHE A 268 -7.00 -17.52 -14.44
CA PHE A 268 -8.44 -17.44 -14.64
C PHE A 268 -9.17 -18.73 -14.23
N GLN A 269 -8.57 -19.90 -14.44
CA GLN A 269 -9.18 -21.18 -14.06
C GLN A 269 -9.42 -21.27 -12.54
N TYR A 270 -8.45 -20.86 -11.74
CA TYR A 270 -8.49 -21.07 -10.29
C TYR A 270 -8.97 -19.84 -9.50
N HIS A 271 -8.86 -18.64 -10.09
CA HIS A 271 -9.16 -17.39 -9.40
C HIS A 271 -9.92 -16.38 -10.26
N GLY A 272 -10.34 -16.71 -11.47
CA GLY A 272 -11.05 -15.79 -12.34
C GLY A 272 -12.45 -15.42 -11.84
N THR A 273 -12.91 -14.24 -12.23
CA THR A 273 -14.24 -13.70 -11.91
C THR A 273 -15.05 -13.43 -13.17
N PRO A 274 -16.40 -13.45 -13.12
CA PRO A 274 -17.24 -13.10 -14.27
C PRO A 274 -17.04 -11.66 -14.77
N SER A 275 -16.51 -10.76 -13.95
CA SER A 275 -16.19 -9.38 -14.32
C SER A 275 -14.86 -9.26 -15.09
N GLY A 276 -14.16 -10.37 -15.31
CA GLY A 276 -12.90 -10.42 -16.07
C GLY A 276 -11.65 -10.14 -15.27
N SER A 277 -11.76 -9.99 -13.95
CA SER A 277 -10.60 -9.89 -13.06
C SER A 277 -10.30 -11.19 -12.33
N ILE A 278 -9.31 -11.17 -11.44
CA ILE A 278 -8.90 -12.29 -10.59
C ILE A 278 -9.27 -11.96 -9.14
N THR A 279 -9.90 -12.89 -8.42
CA THR A 279 -10.23 -12.76 -6.99
C THR A 279 -8.94 -12.64 -6.19
N SER A 280 -8.73 -11.49 -5.59
CA SER A 280 -7.61 -11.22 -4.69
C SER A 280 -7.91 -9.99 -3.85
N ASP A 281 -7.93 -10.18 -2.55
CA ASP A 281 -7.98 -9.16 -1.51
C ASP A 281 -6.61 -9.11 -0.84
N GLU A 282 -5.63 -8.63 -1.62
CA GLU A 282 -4.18 -8.78 -1.45
C GLU A 282 -3.63 -10.18 -1.79
N PHE A 283 -4.36 -11.25 -1.45
CA PHE A 283 -3.96 -12.63 -1.76
C PHE A 283 -4.99 -13.34 -2.61
N LEU A 284 -4.53 -14.26 -3.48
CA LEU A 284 -5.41 -15.03 -4.37
C LEU A 284 -6.55 -15.71 -3.59
N GLY A 285 -7.79 -15.43 -3.97
CA GLY A 285 -8.99 -15.72 -3.17
C GLY A 285 -9.83 -16.92 -3.62
N GLY A 286 -9.39 -17.65 -4.66
CA GLY A 286 -10.19 -18.74 -5.24
C GLY A 286 -11.36 -18.25 -6.08
N LEU A 287 -12.30 -19.15 -6.39
CA LEU A 287 -13.50 -18.84 -7.16
C LEU A 287 -14.71 -18.44 -6.30
N SER A 288 -14.53 -18.32 -4.98
CA SER A 288 -15.64 -17.94 -4.09
C SER A 288 -16.07 -16.50 -4.38
N PRO A 289 -17.38 -16.23 -4.56
CA PRO A 289 -17.87 -14.87 -4.77
C PRO A 289 -17.88 -14.02 -3.49
N GLU A 290 -17.55 -14.63 -2.33
CA GLU A 290 -17.47 -13.97 -1.03
C GLU A 290 -16.14 -13.23 -0.84
N ARG A 291 -15.05 -13.75 -1.40
CA ARG A 291 -13.79 -13.00 -1.52
C ARG A 291 -13.97 -11.98 -2.62
N GLY A 292 -13.29 -10.84 -2.50
CA GLY A 292 -13.36 -9.80 -3.52
C GLY A 292 -12.08 -9.68 -4.33
N THR A 293 -12.11 -8.73 -5.24
CA THR A 293 -11.00 -8.35 -6.10
C THR A 293 -10.60 -6.91 -5.80
N GLU A 294 -9.33 -6.72 -5.50
CA GLU A 294 -8.71 -5.43 -5.35
C GLU A 294 -8.79 -4.63 -6.66
N LEU A 295 -9.02 -3.32 -6.59
CA LEU A 295 -9.10 -2.49 -7.80
C LEU A 295 -7.79 -2.52 -8.61
N CYS A 296 -6.63 -2.56 -7.94
CA CYS A 296 -5.33 -2.65 -8.60
C CYS A 296 -5.20 -3.94 -9.43
N MET A 297 -5.85 -5.05 -9.02
CA MET A 297 -5.83 -6.30 -9.80
C MET A 297 -6.39 -6.08 -11.19
N ALA A 298 -7.50 -5.36 -11.31
CA ALA A 298 -8.13 -5.12 -12.61
C ALA A 298 -7.20 -4.32 -13.53
N VAL A 299 -6.52 -3.30 -12.99
CA VAL A 299 -5.64 -2.42 -13.77
C VAL A 299 -4.37 -3.15 -14.20
N GLU A 300 -3.72 -3.87 -13.29
CA GLU A 300 -2.47 -4.61 -13.60
C GLU A 300 -2.71 -5.79 -14.54
N LEU A 301 -3.85 -6.47 -14.38
CA LEU A 301 -4.28 -7.51 -15.30
C LEU A 301 -4.50 -6.96 -16.70
N MET A 302 -5.21 -5.82 -16.83
CA MET A 302 -5.40 -5.15 -18.11
C MET A 302 -4.06 -4.79 -18.76
N PHE A 303 -3.10 -4.28 -17.99
CA PHE A 303 -1.79 -3.92 -18.53
C PHE A 303 -1.02 -5.15 -19.02
N SER A 304 -0.90 -6.19 -18.20
CA SER A 304 -0.21 -7.43 -18.58
C SER A 304 -0.84 -8.09 -19.80
N LEU A 305 -2.15 -8.22 -19.84
CA LEU A 305 -2.86 -8.86 -20.96
C LEU A 305 -2.74 -8.03 -22.25
N SER A 306 -2.82 -6.69 -22.17
CA SER A 306 -2.59 -5.81 -23.32
C SER A 306 -1.17 -5.95 -23.87
N TRP A 307 -0.18 -6.03 -22.97
CA TRP A 307 1.22 -6.23 -23.34
C TRP A 307 1.43 -7.60 -24.02
N LEU A 308 0.81 -8.66 -23.48
CA LEU A 308 0.84 -10.00 -24.07
C LEU A 308 0.13 -10.07 -25.43
N HIS A 309 -1.00 -9.38 -25.59
CA HIS A 309 -1.67 -9.23 -26.88
C HIS A 309 -0.76 -8.55 -27.91
N ARG A 310 -0.09 -7.46 -27.53
CA ARG A 310 0.87 -6.78 -28.40
C ARG A 310 2.02 -7.71 -28.83
N LEU A 311 2.52 -8.54 -27.90
CA LEU A 311 3.65 -9.44 -28.19
C LEU A 311 3.25 -10.62 -29.07
N PHE A 312 2.20 -11.35 -28.70
CA PHE A 312 1.84 -12.62 -29.34
C PHE A 312 0.76 -12.49 -30.42
N GLY A 313 -0.06 -11.44 -30.36
CA GLY A 313 -1.17 -11.22 -31.28
C GLY A 313 -2.39 -12.10 -31.04
N ASP A 314 -2.46 -12.77 -29.88
CA ASP A 314 -3.59 -13.62 -29.52
C ASP A 314 -4.76 -12.79 -28.99
N ASN A 315 -5.95 -12.99 -29.56
CA ASN A 315 -7.16 -12.25 -29.22
C ASN A 315 -7.73 -12.63 -27.85
N ASP A 316 -7.43 -13.82 -27.31
CA ASP A 316 -7.91 -14.21 -25.98
C ASP A 316 -7.44 -13.23 -24.89
N TYR A 317 -6.23 -12.66 -25.06
CA TYR A 317 -5.71 -11.64 -24.15
C TYR A 317 -6.47 -10.31 -24.28
N ALA A 318 -6.85 -9.92 -25.50
CA ALA A 318 -7.63 -8.71 -25.74
C ALA A 318 -9.06 -8.85 -25.19
N ASP A 319 -9.71 -9.98 -25.42
CA ASP A 319 -11.07 -10.26 -24.93
C ASP A 319 -11.13 -10.24 -23.40
N ARG A 320 -10.14 -10.85 -22.73
CA ARG A 320 -10.00 -10.79 -21.26
C ARG A 320 -9.74 -9.36 -20.76
N THR A 321 -8.92 -8.58 -21.48
CA THR A 321 -8.68 -7.17 -21.16
C THR A 321 -9.98 -6.36 -21.28
N GLU A 322 -10.75 -6.55 -22.34
CA GLU A 322 -12.04 -5.90 -22.56
C GLU A 322 -13.00 -6.19 -21.40
N LEU A 323 -13.10 -7.47 -20.99
CA LEU A 323 -13.96 -7.89 -19.90
C LEU A 323 -13.63 -7.13 -18.60
N ALA A 324 -12.35 -7.07 -18.21
CA ALA A 324 -11.90 -6.32 -17.04
C ALA A 324 -12.16 -4.80 -17.17
N ALA A 325 -11.88 -4.23 -18.36
CA ALA A 325 -12.00 -2.80 -18.61
C ALA A 325 -13.44 -2.28 -18.55
N PHE A 326 -14.41 -3.09 -19.00
CA PHE A 326 -15.82 -2.69 -19.07
C PHE A 326 -16.68 -3.20 -17.91
N ASN A 327 -16.15 -4.10 -17.06
CA ASN A 327 -16.89 -4.67 -15.93
C ASN A 327 -16.15 -4.48 -14.61
N ALA A 328 -15.01 -5.14 -14.42
CA ALA A 328 -14.29 -5.13 -13.13
C ALA A 328 -13.89 -3.72 -12.69
N ARG A 329 -13.21 -2.97 -13.57
CA ARG A 329 -12.71 -1.63 -13.25
C ARG A 329 -13.84 -0.63 -12.94
N PRO A 330 -14.85 -0.41 -13.81
CA PRO A 330 -15.92 0.53 -13.51
C PRO A 330 -16.81 0.07 -12.34
N GLY A 331 -16.86 -1.23 -12.02
CA GLY A 331 -17.61 -1.75 -10.86
C GLY A 331 -17.02 -1.34 -9.50
N GLY A 332 -15.71 -1.03 -9.46
CA GLY A 332 -15.01 -0.60 -8.24
C GLY A 332 -14.93 0.92 -8.04
N ILE A 333 -15.51 1.73 -8.93
CA ILE A 333 -15.35 3.20 -8.93
C ILE A 333 -16.73 3.86 -8.93
N SER A 334 -16.92 4.97 -8.22
CA SER A 334 -18.18 5.72 -8.27
C SER A 334 -18.44 6.30 -9.66
N PRO A 335 -19.71 6.49 -10.07
CA PRO A 335 -20.04 6.99 -11.41
C PRO A 335 -19.40 8.34 -11.76
N ASP A 336 -19.11 9.16 -10.75
CA ASP A 336 -18.47 10.47 -10.86
C ASP A 336 -16.93 10.42 -10.73
N TRP A 337 -16.35 9.22 -10.55
CA TRP A 337 -14.91 8.98 -10.42
C TRP A 337 -14.23 9.62 -9.20
N TRP A 338 -14.99 10.09 -8.21
CA TRP A 338 -14.45 10.72 -7.00
C TRP A 338 -14.09 9.74 -5.88
N THR A 339 -14.63 8.53 -5.93
CA THR A 339 -14.41 7.51 -4.90
C THR A 339 -14.23 6.14 -5.54
N HIS A 340 -13.53 5.26 -4.84
CA HIS A 340 -13.32 3.89 -5.27
C HIS A 340 -13.41 2.93 -4.09
N GLN A 341 -13.57 1.64 -4.37
CA GLN A 341 -13.44 0.57 -3.39
C GLN A 341 -12.04 -0.01 -3.48
N TYR A 342 -11.47 -0.38 -2.34
CA TYR A 342 -10.27 -1.19 -2.33
C TYR A 342 -10.59 -2.55 -2.93
N VAL A 343 -11.63 -3.22 -2.41
CA VAL A 343 -12.06 -4.57 -2.82
C VAL A 343 -13.53 -4.59 -3.25
N THR A 344 -13.76 -5.11 -4.47
CA THR A 344 -15.09 -5.33 -5.05
C THR A 344 -15.40 -6.83 -5.12
N GLN A 345 -16.49 -7.28 -4.53
CA GLN A 345 -16.93 -8.68 -4.58
C GLN A 345 -17.73 -8.99 -5.87
N SER A 346 -17.66 -10.23 -6.36
CA SER A 346 -18.49 -10.64 -7.52
C SER A 346 -19.98 -10.59 -7.19
N ASN A 347 -20.36 -11.03 -5.99
CA ASN A 347 -21.71 -10.90 -5.46
C ASN A 347 -21.71 -9.88 -4.33
N GLN A 348 -21.98 -8.62 -4.68
CA GLN A 348 -21.87 -7.50 -3.75
C GLN A 348 -23.23 -6.82 -3.51
N PRO A 349 -24.07 -7.31 -2.58
CA PRO A 349 -25.35 -6.69 -2.28
C PRO A 349 -25.23 -5.37 -1.48
N TRP A 350 -24.04 -5.07 -0.94
CA TRP A 350 -23.80 -3.88 -0.11
C TRP A 350 -22.46 -3.22 -0.46
N ILE A 351 -22.42 -1.89 -0.32
CA ILE A 351 -21.19 -1.09 -0.25
C ILE A 351 -21.25 -0.37 1.09
N LYS A 352 -20.54 -0.91 2.08
CA LYS A 352 -20.52 -0.40 3.46
C LYS A 352 -19.33 -0.97 4.20
N ARG A 353 -19.06 -0.44 5.39
CA ARG A 353 -18.21 -1.15 6.35
C ARG A 353 -18.83 -2.52 6.65
N LEU A 354 -18.10 -3.59 6.34
CA LEU A 354 -18.58 -4.96 6.55
C LEU A 354 -18.46 -5.36 8.03
N ASN A 355 -19.29 -6.32 8.43
CA ASN A 355 -19.18 -6.97 9.73
C ASN A 355 -18.22 -8.18 9.61
N GLY A 356 -17.39 -8.43 10.63
CA GLY A 356 -16.42 -9.53 10.59
C GLY A 356 -15.20 -9.24 9.70
N ARG A 357 -14.50 -10.30 9.26
CA ARG A 357 -13.34 -10.23 8.35
C ARG A 357 -13.57 -11.15 7.14
N PRO A 358 -14.35 -10.70 6.14
CA PRO A 358 -14.60 -11.50 4.94
C PRO A 358 -13.37 -11.57 4.01
N PHE A 359 -12.42 -10.65 4.19
CA PHE A 359 -11.21 -10.57 3.39
C PHE A 359 -9.98 -11.12 4.13
N CYS A 360 -8.99 -11.57 3.36
CA CYS A 360 -7.75 -12.16 3.87
C CYS A 360 -6.85 -11.14 4.57
N ASP A 361 -6.50 -10.05 3.87
CA ASP A 361 -5.57 -9.03 4.39
C ASP A 361 -6.09 -7.60 4.17
N VAL A 362 -7.39 -7.46 3.90
CA VAL A 362 -8.05 -6.17 3.68
C VAL A 362 -8.99 -5.88 4.85
N SER A 363 -9.00 -4.64 5.32
CA SER A 363 -9.87 -4.26 6.43
C SER A 363 -11.36 -4.32 6.04
N PRO A 364 -12.29 -4.40 7.00
CA PRO A 364 -13.72 -4.33 6.70
C PRO A 364 -14.16 -3.01 6.07
N TYR A 365 -13.28 -2.00 6.04
CA TYR A 365 -13.49 -0.72 5.37
C TYR A 365 -13.13 -0.76 3.88
N GLY A 366 -12.35 -1.75 3.42
CA GLY A 366 -11.95 -1.86 2.01
C GLY A 366 -13.10 -2.00 1.01
N ASN A 367 -14.32 -2.30 1.48
CA ASN A 367 -15.52 -2.39 0.65
C ASN A 367 -16.30 -1.06 0.51
N ILE A 368 -15.90 0.02 1.19
CA ILE A 368 -16.57 1.31 1.02
C ILE A 368 -16.06 2.05 -0.22
N LEU A 369 -16.90 2.91 -0.79
CA LEU A 369 -16.47 3.89 -1.78
C LEU A 369 -15.86 5.10 -1.04
N GLY A 370 -14.55 5.31 -1.15
CA GLY A 370 -13.84 6.39 -0.47
C GLY A 370 -12.60 6.90 -1.21
N LEU A 371 -11.92 7.85 -0.57
CA LEU A 371 -10.61 8.36 -0.99
C LEU A 371 -9.48 7.39 -0.60
N GLU A 372 -9.51 6.91 0.66
CA GLU A 372 -8.51 5.98 1.23
C GLU A 372 -9.22 4.77 1.87
N PRO A 373 -10.02 4.02 1.09
CA PRO A 373 -10.61 2.79 1.60
C PRO A 373 -9.45 1.81 1.83
N ASP A 374 -9.17 1.48 3.10
CA ASP A 374 -8.15 0.53 3.58
C ASP A 374 -6.82 1.14 4.10
N TYR A 375 -6.82 1.61 5.35
CA TYR A 375 -5.62 1.72 6.23
C TYR A 375 -5.99 1.44 7.71
N GLY A 376 -4.98 1.01 8.47
CA GLY A 376 -5.05 0.10 9.62
C GLY A 376 -5.97 0.42 10.79
N SER A 377 -6.26 -0.64 11.56
CA SER A 377 -6.99 -0.53 12.84
C SER A 377 -6.14 0.22 13.85
N LEU A 378 -6.71 1.27 14.46
CA LEU A 378 -6.13 1.90 15.64
C LEU A 378 -5.99 0.86 16.77
N LEU A 379 -4.82 0.80 17.42
CA LEU A 379 -4.59 -0.08 18.57
C LEU A 379 -5.24 0.55 19.81
N TYR A 380 -6.09 -0.23 20.48
CA TYR A 380 -6.71 0.15 21.75
C TYR A 380 -6.10 -0.67 22.89
N ALA A 381 -5.99 -0.05 24.06
CA ALA A 381 -5.52 -0.71 25.28
C ALA A 381 -6.48 -0.42 26.43
N LEU A 382 -6.49 -1.31 27.42
CA LEU A 382 -7.26 -1.12 28.65
C LEU A 382 -6.82 0.19 29.30
N ASP A 383 -7.77 1.09 29.55
CA ASP A 383 -7.51 2.33 30.27
C ASP A 383 -7.44 2.02 31.77
N ILE A 384 -6.24 2.11 32.36
CA ILE A 384 -6.02 1.88 33.78
C ILE A 384 -6.00 3.22 34.49
N GLU A 385 -6.99 3.47 35.33
CA GLU A 385 -7.01 4.64 36.21
C GLU A 385 -5.77 4.64 37.13
N TYR A 386 -5.13 5.79 37.28
CA TYR A 386 -3.90 5.92 38.04
C TYR A 386 -3.86 7.14 38.93
N THR A 387 -3.17 7.00 40.05
CA THR A 387 -2.68 8.14 40.85
C THR A 387 -1.29 8.52 40.37
N GLU A 388 -1.05 9.82 40.27
CA GLU A 388 0.23 10.35 39.85
C GLU A 388 0.90 11.10 41.00
N THR A 389 2.20 10.85 41.18
CA THR A 389 3.07 11.67 42.03
C THR A 389 4.23 12.20 41.20
N SER A 390 4.78 13.36 41.57
CA SER A 390 5.95 13.92 40.88
C SER A 390 7.02 14.40 41.83
N THR A 391 8.28 14.18 41.43
CA THR A 391 9.48 14.63 42.15
C THR A 391 10.35 15.48 41.23
N PRO A 392 11.28 16.29 41.78
CA PRO A 392 12.33 16.87 40.95
C PRO A 392 13.06 15.77 40.19
N SER A 393 13.48 16.07 38.96
CA SER A 393 14.17 15.09 38.11
C SER A 393 15.43 14.59 38.78
N THR A 394 15.64 13.28 38.76
CA THR A 394 16.76 12.64 39.45
C THR A 394 17.90 12.31 38.50
N HIS A 395 19.13 12.30 39.01
CA HIS A 395 20.29 11.97 38.21
C HIS A 395 20.36 10.45 37.94
N TRP A 396 20.29 10.05 36.66
CA TRP A 396 20.19 8.64 36.22
C TRP A 396 21.26 7.68 36.77
N LYS A 397 22.48 8.13 37.08
CA LYS A 397 23.52 7.26 37.69
C LYS A 397 23.29 6.93 39.16
N LYS A 398 22.47 7.73 39.85
CA LYS A 398 22.34 7.66 41.31
C LYS A 398 20.90 7.44 41.77
N ASN A 399 19.90 7.76 40.94
CA ASN A 399 18.46 7.54 41.16
C ASN A 399 17.88 8.10 42.47
N VAL A 400 18.63 8.95 43.18
CA VAL A 400 18.23 9.58 44.45
C VAL A 400 18.64 11.04 44.56
N ASP A 401 19.68 11.46 43.81
CA ASP A 401 20.14 12.85 43.83
C ASP A 401 19.28 13.69 42.86
N PRO A 402 18.55 14.72 43.34
CA PRO A 402 17.81 15.60 42.45
C PRO A 402 18.77 16.45 41.61
N LEU A 403 18.42 16.63 40.34
CA LEU A 403 19.04 17.61 39.46
C LEU A 403 18.63 19.03 39.92
N PRO A 404 19.47 20.05 39.66
CA PRO A 404 19.10 21.43 39.92
C PRO A 404 17.81 21.80 39.19
N GLU A 405 16.85 22.38 39.90
CA GLU A 405 15.60 22.85 39.29
C GLU A 405 15.87 24.07 38.39
N ASP A 406 15.31 24.07 37.19
CA ASP A 406 15.27 25.24 36.31
C ASP A 406 13.88 25.88 36.38
N PRO A 407 13.72 27.05 37.01
CA PRO A 407 12.41 27.69 37.18
C PRO A 407 11.77 28.11 35.86
N ARG A 408 12.51 28.11 34.74
CA ARG A 408 11.95 28.38 33.40
C ARG A 408 11.16 27.20 32.84
N TYR A 409 11.40 25.98 33.34
CA TYR A 409 10.79 24.75 32.85
C TYR A 409 10.22 23.90 34.01
N PRO A 410 9.20 24.41 34.73
CA PRO A 410 8.66 23.74 35.92
C PRO A 410 8.06 22.35 35.64
N GLN A 411 7.79 22.02 34.37
CA GLN A 411 7.31 20.72 33.91
C GLN A 411 8.37 19.60 33.92
N LEU A 412 9.66 19.92 34.06
CA LEU A 412 10.74 18.92 34.10
C LEU A 412 10.75 18.21 35.47
N ARG A 413 9.95 17.15 35.56
CA ARG A 413 9.75 16.37 36.78
C ARG A 413 9.72 14.89 36.46
N ASP A 414 10.25 14.07 37.36
CA ASP A 414 10.04 12.63 37.30
C ASP A 414 8.62 12.33 37.79
N ARG A 415 7.86 11.56 37.02
CA ARG A 415 6.45 11.24 37.30
C ARG A 415 6.33 9.75 37.57
N THR A 416 5.65 9.41 38.66
CA THR A 416 5.33 8.02 39.00
C THR A 416 3.82 7.85 38.93
N LEU A 417 3.38 6.96 38.05
CA LEU A 417 1.99 6.59 37.86
C LEU A 417 1.78 5.20 38.48
N VAL A 418 0.81 5.08 39.37
CA VAL A 418 0.45 3.81 40.01
C VAL A 418 -1.04 3.60 39.83
N PRO A 419 -1.52 2.38 39.50
CA PRO A 419 -2.95 2.11 39.41
C PRO A 419 -3.68 2.63 40.66
N ALA A 420 -4.78 3.36 40.44
CA ALA A 420 -5.57 3.93 41.51
C ALA A 420 -6.22 2.82 42.37
N GLU A 421 -6.66 3.17 43.58
CA GLU A 421 -7.37 2.23 44.43
C GLU A 421 -8.64 1.74 43.73
N GLY A 422 -8.76 0.43 43.54
CA GLY A 422 -9.87 -0.19 42.81
C GLY A 422 -9.71 -0.25 41.29
N ALA A 423 -8.63 0.29 40.72
CA ALA A 423 -8.35 0.15 39.30
C ALA A 423 -7.94 -1.30 38.96
N GLU A 424 -8.73 -1.95 38.10
CA GLU A 424 -8.49 -3.32 37.69
C GLU A 424 -7.72 -3.37 36.37
N TRP A 425 -6.50 -3.91 36.43
CA TRP A 425 -5.68 -4.19 35.25
C TRP A 425 -5.60 -5.69 34.94
N ARG A 426 -5.99 -6.54 35.90
CA ARG A 426 -5.91 -8.00 35.80
C ARG A 426 -7.20 -8.54 35.19
N VAL A 427 -7.34 -8.38 33.88
CA VAL A 427 -8.62 -8.64 33.21
C VAL A 427 -8.48 -9.70 32.12
N ALA A 428 -9.53 -10.50 31.94
CA ALA A 428 -9.83 -11.18 30.68
C ALA A 428 -11.01 -10.48 30.03
N ILE A 429 -11.07 -10.48 28.71
CA ILE A 429 -12.14 -9.80 27.95
C ILE A 429 -12.96 -10.78 27.12
N ASP A 430 -14.22 -10.45 26.89
CA ASP A 430 -15.07 -11.08 25.89
C ASP A 430 -15.17 -10.17 24.66
N PRO A 431 -14.33 -10.38 23.63
CA PRO A 431 -14.33 -9.54 22.43
C PRO A 431 -15.58 -9.70 21.57
N SER A 432 -16.46 -10.67 21.86
CA SER A 432 -17.76 -10.76 21.19
C SER A 432 -18.76 -9.70 21.67
N GLN A 433 -18.46 -9.03 22.79
CA GLN A 433 -19.29 -8.02 23.43
C GLN A 433 -18.55 -6.68 23.49
N ILE A 434 -18.62 -5.91 22.39
CA ILE A 434 -17.98 -4.59 22.26
C ILE A 434 -19.04 -3.54 21.88
N ALA A 435 -18.97 -2.37 22.52
CA ALA A 435 -19.69 -1.18 22.13
C ALA A 435 -18.72 -0.01 21.90
N ILE A 436 -19.03 0.86 20.95
CA ILE A 436 -18.27 2.07 20.67
C ILE A 436 -18.99 3.24 21.32
N HIS A 437 -18.26 4.03 22.10
CA HIS A 437 -18.78 5.26 22.70
C HIS A 437 -18.01 6.47 22.16
N TRP A 438 -18.75 7.46 21.67
CA TRP A 438 -18.21 8.74 21.19
C TRP A 438 -18.46 9.85 22.21
N SER A 439 -17.49 10.74 22.40
CA SER A 439 -17.71 11.94 23.22
C SER A 439 -18.75 12.85 22.57
N SER A 440 -19.56 13.55 23.39
CA SER A 440 -20.64 14.43 22.90
C SER A 440 -20.15 15.61 22.07
N GLN A 441 -18.87 15.99 22.20
CA GLN A 441 -18.25 17.10 21.45
C GLN A 441 -18.05 16.78 19.96
N ASP A 442 -18.09 15.50 19.57
CA ASP A 442 -17.70 15.04 18.23
C ASP A 442 -18.89 14.65 17.32
N THR A 443 -20.11 14.94 17.74
CA THR A 443 -21.30 14.85 16.87
C THR A 443 -21.46 16.08 15.96
N ASP A 444 -20.63 17.11 16.17
CA ASP A 444 -20.51 18.29 15.33
C ASP A 444 -19.08 18.36 14.73
N PRO A 445 -18.90 18.15 13.40
CA PRO A 445 -17.61 18.22 12.74
C PRO A 445 -16.90 19.58 12.83
N ALA A 446 -17.60 20.63 13.27
CA ALA A 446 -17.03 21.95 13.48
C ALA A 446 -16.35 22.14 14.86
N SER A 447 -16.52 21.18 15.78
CA SER A 447 -15.87 21.21 17.08
C SER A 447 -14.37 20.88 16.96
N PRO A 448 -13.46 21.75 17.45
CA PRO A 448 -12.03 21.44 17.43
C PRO A 448 -11.72 20.29 18.40
N LEU A 449 -10.87 19.35 17.96
CA LEU A 449 -10.39 18.26 18.82
C LEU A 449 -9.59 18.81 20.00
N PRO A 450 -9.65 18.17 21.19
CA PRO A 450 -8.83 18.54 22.32
C PRO A 450 -7.32 18.46 21.98
N SER A 451 -6.54 19.41 22.49
CA SER A 451 -5.08 19.42 22.33
C SER A 451 -4.40 19.52 23.70
N PRO A 452 -3.48 18.59 24.04
CA PRO A 452 -2.99 17.49 23.21
C PRO A 452 -4.00 16.33 23.11
N ILE A 453 -4.24 15.83 21.89
CA ILE A 453 -5.27 14.81 21.60
C ILE A 453 -5.03 13.46 22.28
N TYR A 454 -3.79 13.20 22.70
CA TYR A 454 -3.43 11.97 23.40
C TYR A 454 -3.42 12.09 24.93
N ALA A 455 -3.81 13.24 25.49
CA ALA A 455 -4.03 13.32 26.94
C ALA A 455 -5.13 12.34 27.37
N GLN A 456 -5.07 11.86 28.61
CA GLN A 456 -6.10 10.97 29.14
C GLN A 456 -7.48 11.65 29.06
N GLY A 457 -8.48 10.94 28.54
CA GLY A 457 -9.85 11.46 28.34
C GLY A 457 -10.02 12.43 27.16
N ALA A 458 -8.94 12.80 26.46
CA ALA A 458 -9.00 13.66 25.27
C ALA A 458 -9.44 12.94 23.97
N PRO A 459 -9.10 11.64 23.74
CA PRO A 459 -9.55 10.95 22.55
C PRO A 459 -11.08 10.93 22.42
N PRO A 460 -11.61 11.13 21.21
CA PRO A 460 -13.06 11.27 21.01
C PRO A 460 -13.83 9.96 21.12
N MET A 461 -13.12 8.82 21.15
CA MET A 461 -13.71 7.50 21.09
C MET A 461 -13.12 6.56 22.15
N VAL A 462 -14.00 5.82 22.81
CA VAL A 462 -13.66 4.75 23.77
C VAL A 462 -14.39 3.48 23.35
N LEU A 463 -13.72 2.33 23.40
CA LEU A 463 -14.37 1.03 23.28
C LEU A 463 -14.77 0.53 24.66
N LEU A 464 -16.01 0.09 24.80
CA LEU A 464 -16.54 -0.55 26.00
C LEU A 464 -16.63 -2.05 25.73
N ILE A 465 -15.90 -2.84 26.51
CA ILE A 465 -15.76 -4.29 26.29
C ILE A 465 -16.18 -5.03 27.56
N ALA A 466 -16.95 -6.12 27.42
CA ALA A 466 -17.23 -6.99 28.56
C ALA A 466 -15.93 -7.63 29.06
N ALA A 467 -15.72 -7.59 30.37
CA ALA A 467 -14.49 -8.03 31.01
C ALA A 467 -14.80 -8.73 32.33
N ILE A 468 -13.82 -9.46 32.85
CA ILE A 468 -13.88 -10.10 34.16
C ILE A 468 -12.51 -10.02 34.81
N ARG A 469 -12.46 -9.85 36.13
CA ARG A 469 -11.19 -9.87 36.86
C ARG A 469 -10.68 -11.28 36.92
N ILE A 470 -9.37 -11.44 36.70
CA ILE A 470 -8.68 -12.72 36.76
C ILE A 470 -7.47 -12.65 37.69
N ALA A 471 -7.02 -13.81 38.14
CA ALA A 471 -5.72 -13.93 38.76
C ALA A 471 -4.64 -13.64 37.70
N TRP A 472 -3.84 -12.60 37.93
CA TRP A 472 -2.70 -12.27 37.09
C TRP A 472 -1.48 -12.02 37.97
N PRO A 473 -0.43 -12.86 37.88
CA PRO A 473 0.71 -12.75 38.77
C PRO A 473 1.54 -11.50 38.47
N VAL A 474 2.06 -10.89 39.53
CA VAL A 474 3.09 -9.85 39.44
C VAL A 474 4.45 -10.51 39.66
N ARG A 475 5.41 -10.24 38.76
CA ARG A 475 6.79 -10.70 38.88
C ARG A 475 7.73 -9.51 38.82
N ASN A 476 8.61 -9.40 39.81
CA ASN A 476 9.56 -8.27 39.94
C ASN A 476 8.89 -6.89 39.90
N GLY A 477 7.67 -6.77 40.45
CA GLY A 477 6.92 -5.51 40.46
C GLY A 477 6.23 -5.14 39.14
N ALA A 478 6.27 -6.01 38.12
CA ALA A 478 5.56 -5.83 36.86
C ALA A 478 4.54 -6.95 36.61
N ALA A 479 3.56 -6.69 35.75
CA ALA A 479 2.66 -7.75 35.26
C ALA A 479 3.49 -8.88 34.63
N HIS A 480 3.21 -10.13 34.98
CA HIS A 480 3.78 -11.29 34.30
C HIS A 480 3.22 -11.39 32.86
N GLY A 481 3.82 -12.22 32.01
CA GLY A 481 3.24 -12.54 30.71
C GLY A 481 1.83 -13.12 30.83
N VAL A 482 1.05 -13.01 29.75
CA VAL A 482 -0.38 -13.36 29.68
C VAL A 482 -0.66 -14.73 30.33
N PRO A 483 -1.57 -14.80 31.32
CA PRO A 483 -1.96 -16.06 31.95
C PRO A 483 -2.51 -17.04 30.92
N LYS A 484 -1.95 -18.25 30.89
CA LYS A 484 -2.44 -19.32 30.01
C LYS A 484 -3.71 -19.98 30.53
N GLU A 485 -3.89 -19.96 31.85
CA GLU A 485 -5.07 -20.46 32.54
C GLU A 485 -5.82 -19.27 33.13
N ILE A 486 -7.14 -19.22 32.90
CA ILE A 486 -7.99 -18.12 33.35
C ILE A 486 -8.68 -18.54 34.64
N ILE A 487 -8.26 -17.94 35.75
CA ILE A 487 -8.88 -18.11 37.07
C ILE A 487 -9.63 -16.80 37.38
N THR A 488 -10.96 -16.85 37.35
CA THR A 488 -11.82 -15.67 37.55
C THR A 488 -11.96 -15.31 39.03
N GLU A 489 -11.91 -14.02 39.36
CA GLU A 489 -11.94 -13.51 40.75
C GLU A 489 -13.13 -12.58 41.04
N SER A 490 -13.92 -12.21 40.03
CA SER A 490 -15.05 -11.30 40.18
C SER A 490 -16.24 -11.71 39.31
N GLU A 491 -17.35 -11.00 39.51
CA GLU A 491 -18.42 -10.94 38.50
C GLU A 491 -17.96 -10.18 37.25
N PRO A 492 -18.57 -10.43 36.08
CA PRO A 492 -18.32 -9.67 34.86
C PRO A 492 -18.67 -8.18 34.99
N PHE A 493 -17.91 -7.32 34.31
CA PHE A 493 -18.09 -5.87 34.27
C PHE A 493 -17.77 -5.30 32.87
N VAL A 494 -17.94 -4.00 32.68
CA VAL A 494 -17.60 -3.30 31.43
C VAL A 494 -16.31 -2.52 31.61
N ALA A 495 -15.30 -2.83 30.79
CA ALA A 495 -14.00 -2.17 30.77
C ALA A 495 -13.90 -1.16 29.62
N GLY A 496 -13.26 -0.02 29.88
CA GLY A 496 -12.99 1.03 28.90
C GLY A 496 -11.62 0.83 28.22
N PHE A 497 -11.59 1.02 26.91
CA PHE A 497 -10.41 0.89 26.08
C PHE A 497 -10.23 2.14 25.24
N VAL A 498 -9.07 2.77 25.38
CA VAL A 498 -8.70 4.01 24.65
C VAL A 498 -7.56 3.72 23.68
N LEU A 499 -7.26 4.68 22.81
CA LEU A 499 -6.08 4.59 21.94
C LEU A 499 -4.84 4.30 22.78
N PHE A 500 -4.00 3.37 22.33
CA PHE A 500 -2.79 2.97 23.04
C PHE A 500 -1.92 4.18 23.41
N ALA A 501 -1.81 5.15 22.50
CA ALA A 501 -1.06 6.40 22.70
C ALA A 501 -1.60 7.27 23.85
N SER A 502 -2.83 7.04 24.30
CA SER A 502 -3.53 7.78 25.36
C SER A 502 -3.65 7.00 26.67
N ALA A 503 -3.12 5.78 26.74
CA ALA A 503 -3.16 4.93 27.92
C ALA A 503 -1.76 4.79 28.54
N PRO A 504 -1.30 5.73 29.38
CA PRO A 504 0.06 5.69 29.93
C PRO A 504 0.28 4.53 30.91
N LEU A 505 -0.75 4.10 31.64
CA LEU A 505 -0.83 2.78 32.24
C LEU A 505 -1.85 1.96 31.44
N HIS A 506 -1.45 0.78 30.97
CA HIS A 506 -2.31 -0.02 30.11
C HIS A 506 -2.03 -1.52 30.20
N MET A 507 -3.00 -2.31 29.72
CA MET A 507 -2.80 -3.69 29.28
C MET A 507 -3.33 -3.81 27.84
N ALA A 508 -2.49 -4.27 26.92
CA ALA A 508 -2.85 -4.40 25.50
C ALA A 508 -2.91 -5.87 25.04
N GLU A 509 -2.18 -6.76 25.71
CA GLU A 509 -2.20 -8.19 25.47
C GLU A 509 -3.03 -8.86 26.57
N LEU A 510 -4.29 -9.21 26.26
CA LEU A 510 -5.26 -9.70 27.24
C LEU A 510 -5.78 -11.08 26.85
N PRO A 511 -5.95 -12.00 27.82
CA PRO A 511 -6.60 -13.28 27.57
C PRO A 511 -8.09 -13.07 27.29
N THR A 512 -8.66 -13.96 26.49
CA THR A 512 -10.07 -13.88 26.09
C THR A 512 -10.91 -14.95 26.80
N ILE A 513 -12.14 -14.61 27.16
CA ILE A 513 -13.11 -15.51 27.80
C ILE A 513 -14.52 -15.22 27.28
N SER A 514 -15.40 -16.23 27.26
CA SER A 514 -16.82 -16.03 26.96
C SER A 514 -17.57 -15.67 28.24
N LEU A 515 -18.35 -14.59 28.22
CA LEU A 515 -19.12 -14.11 29.36
C LEU A 515 -20.62 -14.12 29.05
N ASP A 516 -21.45 -14.13 30.09
CA ASP A 516 -22.87 -13.85 29.93
C ASP A 516 -23.08 -12.43 29.37
N LYS A 517 -24.20 -12.22 28.67
CA LYS A 517 -24.45 -10.98 27.94
C LYS A 517 -24.59 -9.79 28.89
N LEU A 518 -23.71 -8.79 28.74
CA LEU A 518 -23.74 -7.54 29.50
C LEU A 518 -24.41 -6.40 28.71
N ASN A 519 -25.00 -5.45 29.45
CA ASN A 519 -25.55 -4.22 28.87
C ASN A 519 -24.47 -3.14 28.76
N LEU A 520 -23.80 -3.06 27.61
CA LEU A 520 -22.70 -2.11 27.40
C LEU A 520 -23.15 -0.65 27.20
N SER A 521 -24.38 -0.42 26.71
CA SER A 521 -24.86 0.94 26.37
C SER A 521 -25.33 1.77 27.57
N GLY A 522 -25.54 1.15 28.73
CA GLY A 522 -25.84 1.84 29.98
C GLY A 522 -24.61 2.34 30.75
N HIS A 523 -23.41 2.09 30.23
CA HIS A 523 -22.16 2.43 30.90
C HIS A 523 -21.57 3.69 30.25
N SER A 524 -21.43 4.76 31.02
CA SER A 524 -20.59 5.89 30.60
C SER A 524 -19.13 5.45 30.66
N PRO A 525 -18.30 5.77 29.65
CA PRO A 525 -16.88 5.92 29.92
C PRO A 525 -16.77 6.97 31.03
N ARG A 526 -16.24 6.61 32.21
CA ARG A 526 -16.09 7.59 33.29
C ARG A 526 -15.07 8.65 32.84
N GLY A 527 -15.23 9.95 33.12
CA GLY A 527 -16.09 10.59 34.11
C GLY A 527 -17.03 11.69 33.58
N ALA A 528 -18.28 11.65 34.06
CA ALA A 528 -19.13 12.82 34.27
C ALA A 528 -19.67 12.74 35.71
N LEU A 529 -18.88 13.26 36.64
CA LEU A 529 -19.32 13.99 37.82
C LEU A 529 -18.48 15.27 37.92
#